data_AF-A0A6C0CE56-F1
#
_entry.id   AF-A0A6C0CE56-F1
#
_cell.length_a   1.000
_cell.length_b   1.000
_cell.length_c   1.000
_cell.angle_alpha   90.00
_cell.angle_beta   90.00
_cell.angle_gamma   90.00
#
_symmetry.space_group_name_H-M   'P 1'
#
loop_
_entity.id
_entity.type
_entity.pdbx_description
1 polymer ?
#
loop_
_entity_poly.entity_id
_entity_poly.type
_entity_poly.pdbx_seq_one_letter_code
_entity_poly.pdbx_strand_id
1 'polypeptide(L)'
;MEQNDAVKKHKCVFCDFASKRKYDLQRHQNAKHIQMVTPAAEDMAGVASEEYVIQNEENVNPNENFVNRQLICKKCKKIYKTKKYLLAHEVKCNGIDELTCPRCMVSFTTRQAKSKHILNKKCKPRSILYARKPNTENITNINTQNNIATQNNNNINTQNNIATQHNNNIIINNYGSERTDYLDYDKMLEIFKTVYNIPSLLTKHIHFNKEFPENNNILQDKNDKTNALVKIDDEFIFRNIDTLISELLKEKTRMMYHFANNNKDAICVNMETYIYDAINEILIKFIQTQKPADHYKIQEGIIRDMINNSRNAV
;
A
#
# COMPACT_ATOMS: atom_id res chain seq x y z
N MET A 1 -8.20 42.14 3.11
CA MET A 1 -7.72 42.78 4.35
C MET A 1 -7.57 41.70 5.39
N GLU A 2 -6.42 41.68 6.06
CA GLU A 2 -6.07 40.67 7.06
C GLU A 2 -6.69 41.01 8.41
N GLN A 3 -7.04 39.99 9.21
CA GLN A 3 -7.13 40.13 10.66
C GLN A 3 -6.18 39.09 11.29
N ASN A 4 -5.17 39.60 11.97
CA ASN A 4 -4.11 38.81 12.61
C ASN A 4 -4.60 38.28 13.96
N ASP A 5 -5.06 37.02 13.99
CA ASP A 5 -5.19 36.30 15.25
C ASP A 5 -3.80 36.02 15.84
N ALA A 6 -3.40 36.86 16.79
CA ALA A 6 -2.12 36.77 17.49
C ALA A 6 -2.08 35.53 18.38
N VAL A 7 -1.79 34.36 17.78
CA VAL A 7 -1.68 33.08 18.48
C VAL A 7 -0.75 33.21 19.70
N LYS A 8 -1.33 33.14 20.90
CA LYS A 8 -0.64 33.32 22.18
C LYS A 8 0.53 32.33 22.30
N LYS A 9 1.77 32.83 22.20
CA LYS A 9 2.99 32.00 22.27
C LYS A 9 3.52 31.94 23.70
N HIS A 10 3.85 30.74 24.17
CA HIS A 10 4.58 30.52 25.41
C HIS A 10 6.08 30.66 25.12
N LYS A 11 6.74 31.68 25.70
CA LYS A 11 8.17 31.93 25.55
C LYS A 11 8.98 31.26 26.68
N CYS A 12 10.19 30.84 26.38
CA CYS A 12 11.16 30.43 27.40
C CYS A 12 11.70 31.66 28.12
N VAL A 13 11.98 31.52 29.41
CA VAL A 13 12.58 32.56 30.25
C VAL A 13 14.11 32.56 30.20
N PHE A 14 14.72 31.53 29.59
CA PHE A 14 16.17 31.30 29.57
C PHE A 14 16.79 31.44 28.17
N CYS A 15 15.98 31.56 27.11
CA CYS A 15 16.42 31.84 25.73
C CYS A 15 15.23 32.25 24.85
N ASP A 16 15.49 32.65 23.59
CA ASP A 16 14.49 33.16 22.64
C ASP A 16 13.47 32.11 22.12
N PHE A 17 13.51 30.87 22.64
CA PHE A 17 12.59 29.83 22.21
C PHE A 17 11.13 30.17 22.56
N ALA A 18 10.22 29.98 21.60
CA ALA A 18 8.79 30.16 21.83
C ALA A 18 7.95 29.08 21.12
N SER A 19 6.89 28.61 21.78
CA SER A 19 5.99 27.59 21.25
C SER A 19 4.52 28.02 21.31
N LYS A 20 3.65 27.33 20.58
CA LYS A 20 2.19 27.52 20.64
C LYS A 20 1.52 26.68 21.75
N ARG A 21 2.26 25.92 22.55
CA ARG A 21 1.73 24.95 23.52
C ARG A 21 2.61 24.87 24.77
N LYS A 22 2.02 25.08 25.96
CA LYS A 22 2.74 25.00 27.25
C LYS A 22 3.61 23.75 27.41
N TYR A 23 3.13 22.59 26.97
CA TYR A 23 3.87 21.32 26.99
C TYR A 23 5.19 21.35 26.17
N ASP A 24 5.18 21.96 24.98
CA ASP A 24 6.38 22.04 24.14
C ASP A 24 7.43 22.98 24.74
N LEU A 25 7.00 24.04 25.44
CA LEU A 25 7.90 24.88 26.24
C LEU A 25 8.50 24.10 27.42
N GLN A 26 7.69 23.37 28.18
CA GLN A 26 8.16 22.59 29.32
C GLN A 26 9.16 21.50 28.90
N ARG A 27 8.91 20.80 27.77
CA ARG A 27 9.88 19.84 27.21
C ARG A 27 11.18 20.51 26.78
N HIS A 28 11.12 21.72 26.22
CA HIS A 28 12.31 22.49 25.86
C HIS A 28 13.12 22.90 27.11
N GLN A 29 12.46 23.42 28.15
CA GLN A 29 13.11 23.81 29.41
C GLN A 29 13.82 22.61 30.05
N ASN A 30 13.14 21.47 30.18
CA ASN A 30 13.71 20.26 30.75
C ASN A 30 14.88 19.68 29.92
N ALA A 31 14.96 19.97 28.61
CA ALA A 31 16.01 19.45 27.72
C ALA A 31 17.19 20.41 27.50
N LYS A 32 17.02 21.71 27.74
CA LYS A 32 18.04 22.75 27.47
C LYS A 32 18.43 23.59 28.68
N HIS A 33 17.59 23.63 29.70
CA HIS A 33 17.75 24.46 30.89
C HIS A 33 17.61 23.62 32.17
N ILE A 34 17.94 22.32 32.10
CA ILE A 34 17.77 21.35 33.21
C ILE A 34 18.52 21.75 34.49
N GLN A 35 19.64 22.46 34.37
CA GLN A 35 20.42 23.00 35.50
C GLN A 35 19.84 24.32 36.08
N MET A 36 18.91 24.96 35.37
CA MET A 36 18.24 26.22 35.79
C MET A 36 16.83 25.99 36.33
N VAL A 37 16.36 24.73 36.35
CA VAL A 37 15.06 24.32 36.93
C VAL A 37 15.33 23.52 38.19
N THR A 38 15.75 24.20 39.26
CA THR A 38 15.91 23.59 40.59
C THR A 38 14.56 23.45 41.29
N PRO A 39 14.24 22.30 41.89
CA PRO A 39 13.07 22.16 42.75
C PRO A 39 13.35 22.83 44.11
N ALA A 40 12.67 23.92 44.40
CA ALA A 40 12.71 24.58 45.71
C ALA A 40 11.44 24.25 46.49
N ALA A 41 11.61 23.92 47.77
CA ALA A 41 10.52 23.70 48.73
C ALA A 41 10.48 24.82 49.78
N GLU A 42 9.32 24.94 50.44
CA GLU A 42 9.05 25.65 51.71
C GLU A 42 8.93 27.20 51.69
N ASP A 43 7.69 27.67 51.94
CA ASP A 43 7.22 28.57 53.03
C ASP A 43 7.97 29.89 53.33
N MET A 44 7.38 31.02 53.78
CA MET A 44 6.02 31.57 53.98
C MET A 44 6.20 33.10 54.26
N ALA A 45 5.26 34.04 54.22
CA ALA A 45 3.82 34.18 53.89
C ALA A 45 3.62 35.64 53.32
N GLY A 46 2.44 36.27 53.14
CA GLY A 46 1.03 35.92 53.33
C GLY A 46 0.12 37.11 52.94
N VAL A 47 -1.19 37.01 53.25
CA VAL A 47 -2.30 38.01 53.19
C VAL A 47 -3.34 37.81 52.06
N ALA A 48 -4.61 37.86 52.51
CA ALA A 48 -5.89 37.99 51.78
C ALA A 48 -6.36 36.81 50.91
N SER A 49 -7.15 35.96 51.56
CA SER A 49 -8.16 35.08 50.95
C SER A 49 -9.28 35.87 50.26
N GLU A 50 -9.67 35.45 49.07
CA GLU A 50 -11.06 35.58 48.59
C GLU A 50 -11.47 34.29 47.87
N GLU A 51 -12.69 33.87 48.13
CA GLU A 51 -13.16 32.48 47.96
C GLU A 51 -13.93 32.33 46.64
N TYR A 52 -13.52 31.42 45.75
CA TYR A 52 -14.33 31.05 44.59
C TYR A 52 -14.30 29.55 44.29
N VAL A 53 -15.32 28.88 44.86
CA VAL A 53 -15.95 27.60 44.50
C VAL A 53 -15.24 26.79 43.38
N ILE A 54 -14.57 25.71 43.78
CA ILE A 54 -14.18 24.64 42.87
C ILE A 54 -15.43 23.82 42.55
N GLN A 55 -16.01 23.99 41.36
CA GLN A 55 -16.94 23.01 40.81
C GLN A 55 -16.14 21.78 40.36
N ASN A 56 -16.04 20.80 41.25
CA ASN A 56 -15.64 19.44 40.89
C ASN A 56 -16.75 18.83 40.03
N GLU A 57 -16.70 19.03 38.72
CA GLU A 57 -17.41 18.11 37.81
C GLU A 57 -16.72 16.75 37.90
N GLU A 58 -17.36 15.85 38.67
CA GLU A 58 -17.08 14.42 38.60
C GLU A 58 -17.21 13.98 37.14
N ASN A 59 -16.09 13.79 36.44
CA ASN A 59 -16.09 12.94 35.25
C ASN A 59 -16.16 11.49 35.74
N VAL A 60 -17.37 11.12 36.18
CA VAL A 60 -17.78 9.76 36.50
C VAL A 60 -17.43 8.90 35.30
N ASN A 61 -16.46 8.03 35.47
CA ASN A 61 -16.00 7.11 34.45
C ASN A 61 -17.17 6.15 34.11
N PRO A 62 -17.79 6.24 32.90
CA PRO A 62 -18.84 5.32 32.54
C PRO A 62 -18.17 3.98 32.29
N ASN A 63 -18.36 3.05 33.22
CA ASN A 63 -17.92 1.66 33.11
C ASN A 63 -18.81 0.93 32.09
N GLU A 64 -18.76 1.38 30.84
CA GLU A 64 -19.45 0.74 29.72
C GLU A 64 -18.62 -0.44 29.24
N ASN A 65 -19.26 -1.61 29.22
CA ASN A 65 -18.74 -2.83 28.61
C ASN A 65 -18.60 -2.64 27.09
N PHE A 66 -17.56 -1.92 26.66
CA PHE A 66 -17.18 -1.85 25.27
C PHE A 66 -16.66 -3.21 24.82
N VAL A 67 -17.57 -3.99 24.21
CA VAL A 67 -17.23 -5.08 23.30
C VAL A 67 -16.14 -4.56 22.37
N ASN A 68 -14.92 -5.06 22.57
CA ASN A 68 -13.70 -4.41 22.10
C ASN A 68 -13.59 -4.57 20.58
N ARG A 69 -14.27 -3.69 19.83
CA ARG A 69 -14.32 -3.69 18.37
C ARG A 69 -13.01 -3.17 17.82
N GLN A 70 -11.98 -4.02 17.93
CA GLN A 70 -10.60 -3.71 17.59
C GLN A 70 -10.54 -3.01 16.22
N LEU A 71 -10.02 -1.78 16.20
CA LEU A 71 -9.93 -0.96 15.00
C LEU A 71 -8.70 -1.40 14.19
N ILE A 72 -8.84 -2.57 13.57
CA ILE A 72 -7.79 -3.27 12.83
C ILE A 72 -7.87 -2.91 11.35
N CYS A 73 -6.72 -2.53 10.77
CA CYS A 73 -6.61 -2.40 9.33
C CYS A 73 -6.82 -3.76 8.66
N LYS A 74 -7.84 -3.86 7.79
CA LYS A 74 -8.13 -5.12 7.09
C LYS A 74 -6.93 -5.66 6.31
N LYS A 75 -6.13 -4.76 5.73
CA LYS A 75 -4.99 -5.04 4.85
C LYS A 75 -3.74 -5.54 5.60
N CYS A 76 -3.24 -4.78 6.59
CA CYS A 76 -1.97 -5.09 7.29
C CYS A 76 -2.12 -5.60 8.73
N LYS A 77 -3.36 -5.76 9.21
CA LYS A 77 -3.72 -6.18 10.58
C LYS A 77 -3.20 -5.29 11.73
N LYS A 78 -2.67 -4.09 11.43
CA LYS A 78 -2.26 -3.12 12.46
C LYS A 78 -3.48 -2.53 13.20
N ILE A 79 -3.38 -2.48 14.52
CA ILE A 79 -4.41 -1.98 15.44
C ILE A 79 -4.26 -0.46 15.62
N TYR A 80 -5.37 0.28 15.63
CA TYR A 80 -5.42 1.72 15.83
C TYR A 80 -6.25 2.11 17.07
N LYS A 81 -5.87 3.20 17.74
CA LYS A 81 -6.60 3.71 18.92
C LYS A 81 -7.89 4.45 18.57
N THR A 82 -8.04 4.96 17.34
CA THR A 82 -9.24 5.71 16.91
C THR A 82 -9.55 5.47 15.43
N LYS A 83 -10.85 5.56 15.08
CA LYS A 83 -11.33 5.35 13.70
C LYS A 83 -10.71 6.33 12.70
N LYS A 84 -10.42 7.57 13.13
CA LYS A 84 -9.73 8.59 12.33
C LYS A 84 -8.34 8.13 11.86
N TYR A 85 -7.54 7.54 12.75
CA TYR A 85 -6.22 7.05 12.38
C TYR A 85 -6.26 5.76 11.56
N LEU A 86 -7.24 4.87 11.83
CA LEU A 86 -7.49 3.70 10.99
C LEU A 86 -7.79 4.11 9.54
N LEU A 87 -8.78 4.98 9.32
CA LEU A 87 -9.16 5.44 7.97
C LEU A 87 -8.01 6.16 7.25
N ALA A 88 -7.33 7.09 7.94
CA ALA A 88 -6.18 7.81 7.37
C ALA A 88 -5.01 6.88 6.99
N HIS A 89 -4.88 5.75 7.69
CA HIS A 89 -3.93 4.71 7.33
C HIS A 89 -4.43 3.84 6.17
N GLU A 90 -5.69 3.37 6.17
CA GLU A 90 -6.22 2.45 5.16
C GLU A 90 -6.17 3.01 3.73
N VAL A 91 -6.31 4.33 3.59
CA VAL A 91 -6.10 5.10 2.35
C VAL A 91 -4.68 4.96 1.79
N LYS A 92 -3.67 4.77 2.66
CA LYS A 92 -2.24 4.69 2.31
C LYS A 92 -1.62 3.33 2.65
N CYS A 93 -2.45 2.35 3.01
CA CYS A 93 -1.99 1.05 3.47
C CYS A 93 -1.95 0.08 2.30
N ASN A 94 -0.74 -0.42 2.02
CA ASN A 94 -0.46 -1.39 0.97
C ASN A 94 -0.45 -2.84 1.52
N GLY A 95 -1.08 -3.08 2.68
CA GLY A 95 -1.12 -4.40 3.34
C GLY A 95 0.19 -4.88 3.98
N ILE A 96 1.33 -4.30 3.61
CA ILE A 96 2.65 -4.68 4.11
C ILE A 96 3.02 -3.97 5.43
N ASP A 97 3.94 -4.59 6.17
CA ASP A 97 4.57 -4.00 7.35
C ASP A 97 5.38 -2.71 7.01
N GLU A 98 5.50 -1.81 7.98
CA GLU A 98 6.19 -0.53 7.84
C GLU A 98 7.68 -0.67 7.46
N LEU A 99 8.33 -1.77 7.83
CA LEU A 99 9.71 -2.09 7.52
C LEU A 99 9.88 -2.93 6.25
N THR A 100 8.79 -3.28 5.55
CA THR A 100 8.84 -4.04 4.30
C THR A 100 8.89 -3.12 3.07
N CYS A 101 9.78 -3.40 2.11
CA CYS A 101 9.84 -2.64 0.86
C CYS A 101 8.63 -2.98 -0.04
N PRO A 102 7.84 -1.99 -0.50
CA PRO A 102 6.66 -2.26 -1.33
C PRO A 102 6.97 -2.81 -2.73
N ARG A 103 8.23 -2.78 -3.17
CA ARG A 103 8.65 -3.32 -4.48
C ARG A 103 9.18 -4.75 -4.37
N CYS A 104 10.24 -4.97 -3.61
CA CYS A 104 10.88 -6.29 -3.53
C CYS A 104 10.37 -7.19 -2.39
N MET A 105 9.45 -6.69 -1.55
CA MET A 105 8.91 -7.36 -0.36
C MET A 105 9.93 -7.82 0.69
N VAL A 106 11.18 -7.39 0.58
CA VAL A 106 12.20 -7.57 1.63
C VAL A 106 11.83 -6.72 2.85
N SER A 107 11.78 -7.38 4.02
CA SER A 107 11.63 -6.73 5.31
C SER A 107 12.99 -6.35 5.92
N PHE A 108 13.06 -5.19 6.56
CA PHE A 108 14.25 -4.66 7.20
C PHE A 108 14.08 -4.63 8.73
N THR A 109 15.17 -4.57 9.48
CA THR A 109 15.13 -4.38 10.94
C THR A 109 14.92 -2.91 11.34
N THR A 110 15.21 -1.96 10.45
CA THR A 110 15.11 -0.51 10.72
C THR A 110 14.54 0.26 9.53
N ARG A 111 13.86 1.38 9.81
CA ARG A 111 13.32 2.28 8.78
C ARG A 111 14.44 2.88 7.90
N GLN A 112 15.61 3.12 8.50
CA GLN A 112 16.80 3.66 7.84
C GLN A 112 17.37 2.66 6.81
N ALA A 113 17.43 1.37 7.14
CA ALA A 113 17.86 0.35 6.19
C ALA A 113 16.90 0.23 5.00
N LYS A 114 15.58 0.21 5.26
CA LYS A 114 14.55 0.26 4.19
C LYS A 114 14.69 1.51 3.32
N SER A 115 14.91 2.68 3.92
CA SER A 115 15.09 3.94 3.18
C SER A 115 16.31 3.91 2.26
N LYS A 116 17.49 3.51 2.77
CA LYS A 116 18.71 3.33 1.95
C LYS A 116 18.50 2.32 0.82
N HIS A 117 17.82 1.21 1.09
CA HIS A 117 17.49 0.21 0.09
C HIS A 117 16.62 0.77 -1.05
N ILE A 118 15.56 1.52 -0.74
CA ILE A 118 14.68 2.13 -1.74
C ILE A 118 15.43 3.18 -2.57
N LEU A 119 16.22 4.04 -1.92
CA LEU A 119 17.02 5.08 -2.60
C LEU A 119 18.04 4.49 -3.58
N ASN A 120 18.59 3.31 -3.29
CA ASN A 120 19.53 2.63 -4.19
C ASN A 120 18.88 2.15 -5.50
N LYS A 121 17.54 2.04 -5.60
CA LYS A 121 16.76 1.59 -6.77
C LYS A 121 17.12 0.21 -7.39
N LYS A 122 18.13 -0.50 -6.88
CA LYS A 122 18.65 -1.78 -7.40
C LYS A 122 17.82 -3.03 -7.08
N CYS A 123 16.72 -2.91 -6.33
CA CYS A 123 15.90 -4.07 -6.01
C CYS A 123 15.08 -4.53 -7.23
N LYS A 124 14.65 -5.80 -7.24
CA LYS A 124 13.69 -6.31 -8.24
C LYS A 124 12.31 -6.48 -7.60
N PRO A 125 11.21 -6.21 -8.33
CA PRO A 125 9.86 -6.50 -7.86
C PRO A 125 9.68 -7.98 -7.51
N ARG A 126 8.85 -8.27 -6.51
CA ARG A 126 8.44 -9.62 -6.11
C ARG A 126 7.01 -9.60 -5.57
N SER A 127 6.21 -10.62 -5.82
CA SER A 127 4.84 -10.75 -5.27
C SER A 127 4.76 -10.48 -3.77
N ILE A 128 3.59 -10.00 -3.30
CA ILE A 128 3.23 -9.93 -1.87
C ILE A 128 3.44 -11.26 -1.13
N LEU A 129 3.48 -12.41 -1.81
CA LEU A 129 3.83 -13.72 -1.24
C LEU A 129 5.19 -13.75 -0.53
N TYR A 130 6.13 -12.91 -0.95
CA TYR A 130 7.47 -12.80 -0.36
C TYR A 130 7.53 -11.82 0.82
N ALA A 131 6.44 -11.12 1.14
CA ALA A 131 6.39 -10.24 2.29
C ALA A 131 6.34 -11.04 3.59
N ARG A 132 7.08 -10.59 4.61
CA ARG A 132 6.96 -11.17 5.95
C ARG A 132 5.53 -10.94 6.46
N LYS A 133 4.85 -12.00 6.89
CA LYS A 133 3.56 -11.87 7.59
C LYS A 133 3.73 -10.95 8.81
N PRO A 134 2.84 -9.97 9.04
CA PRO A 134 2.86 -9.20 10.29
C PRO A 134 2.68 -10.18 11.46
N ASN A 135 3.54 -10.07 12.48
CA ASN A 135 3.55 -11.07 13.55
C ASN A 135 2.29 -10.97 14.41
N THR A 136 1.37 -11.92 14.27
CA THR A 136 0.08 -11.95 14.99
C THR A 136 0.22 -12.25 16.47
N GLU A 137 1.37 -12.76 16.92
CA GLU A 137 1.68 -13.09 18.31
C GLU A 137 1.60 -11.88 19.26
N ASN A 138 1.77 -10.66 18.75
CA ASN A 138 1.59 -9.43 19.54
C ASN A 138 0.12 -9.02 19.73
N ILE A 139 -0.84 -9.76 19.16
CA ILE A 139 -2.29 -9.49 19.30
C ILE A 139 -2.89 -10.33 20.44
N THR A 140 -2.37 -11.52 20.70
CA THR A 140 -2.84 -12.40 21.79
C THR A 140 -2.36 -11.98 23.17
N ASN A 141 -1.14 -11.42 23.27
CA ASN A 141 -0.45 -11.19 24.56
C ASN A 141 -0.97 -9.99 25.39
N ILE A 142 -2.14 -9.43 25.07
CA ILE A 142 -2.83 -8.43 25.90
C ILE A 142 -3.90 -9.07 26.80
N ASN A 143 -4.40 -10.27 26.47
CA ASN A 143 -5.51 -10.91 27.19
C ASN A 143 -5.08 -12.02 28.17
N THR A 144 -3.78 -12.27 28.36
CA THR A 144 -3.25 -13.28 29.29
C THR A 144 -2.07 -12.76 30.12
N GLN A 145 -2.24 -11.59 30.74
CA GLN A 145 -1.56 -11.33 32.00
C GLN A 145 -2.34 -11.98 33.14
N ASN A 146 -2.09 -13.27 33.38
CA ASN A 146 -2.11 -13.90 34.71
C ASN A 146 -1.48 -15.30 34.63
N ASN A 147 -0.63 -15.59 35.61
CA ASN A 147 0.00 -16.88 35.94
C ASN A 147 1.20 -17.42 35.13
N ILE A 148 2.36 -17.34 35.82
CA ILE A 148 3.37 -18.41 36.03
C ILE A 148 4.65 -18.42 35.16
N ALA A 149 5.74 -18.05 35.86
CA ALA A 149 7.10 -18.61 35.88
C ALA A 149 8.00 -18.66 34.63
N THR A 150 9.15 -17.99 34.79
CA THR A 150 10.51 -18.39 34.38
C THR A 150 10.69 -19.67 33.54
N GLN A 151 11.27 -19.52 32.34
CA GLN A 151 12.61 -20.07 32.04
C GLN A 151 13.37 -19.17 31.05
N ASN A 152 14.66 -18.92 31.35
CA ASN A 152 15.63 -18.37 30.41
C ASN A 152 16.35 -19.52 29.70
N ASN A 153 16.47 -19.49 28.36
CA ASN A 153 17.76 -19.31 27.66
C ASN A 153 17.72 -19.71 26.18
N ASN A 154 18.38 -18.88 25.38
CA ASN A 154 19.27 -19.22 24.26
C ASN A 154 18.83 -20.33 23.28
N ASN A 155 18.43 -19.90 22.07
CA ASN A 155 19.26 -20.25 20.91
C ASN A 155 19.15 -19.21 19.78
N ILE A 156 20.22 -18.41 19.61
CA ILE A 156 20.47 -17.71 18.34
C ILE A 156 21.27 -18.68 17.49
N ASN A 157 20.66 -19.30 16.48
CA ASN A 157 21.46 -19.84 15.39
C ASN A 157 20.70 -20.01 14.06
N THR A 158 21.50 -19.92 12.99
CA THR A 158 21.22 -20.39 11.61
C THR A 158 19.97 -19.90 10.89
N GLN A 159 20.22 -18.86 10.10
CA GLN A 159 19.57 -18.52 8.85
C GLN A 159 19.44 -19.71 7.85
N ASN A 160 18.52 -19.57 6.90
CA ASN A 160 18.38 -20.30 5.61
C ASN A 160 17.46 -21.56 5.59
N ASN A 161 16.78 -21.73 4.45
CA ASN A 161 15.82 -22.79 4.10
C ASN A 161 14.58 -22.94 5.00
N ILE A 162 13.63 -22.03 4.81
CA ILE A 162 12.20 -22.31 4.99
C ILE A 162 11.53 -22.18 3.62
N ALA A 163 11.66 -23.24 2.82
CA ALA A 163 10.81 -23.49 1.65
C ALA A 163 9.57 -24.29 2.08
N THR A 164 8.82 -23.76 3.06
CA THR A 164 7.53 -24.34 3.44
C THR A 164 6.46 -23.87 2.46
N GLN A 165 5.67 -24.81 1.96
CA GLN A 165 4.37 -24.51 1.36
C GLN A 165 3.46 -23.92 2.44
N HIS A 166 3.56 -22.60 2.63
CA HIS A 166 2.55 -21.88 3.40
C HIS A 166 1.35 -21.65 2.50
N ASN A 167 0.19 -22.17 2.91
CA ASN A 167 -1.12 -21.68 2.44
C ASN A 167 -1.26 -20.20 2.85
N ASN A 168 -0.69 -19.33 2.04
CA ASN A 168 -0.86 -17.90 2.09
C ASN A 168 -2.19 -17.61 1.39
N ASN A 169 -3.20 -17.20 2.13
CA ASN A 169 -4.42 -16.69 1.53
C ASN A 169 -4.09 -15.36 0.83
N ILE A 170 -3.86 -15.41 -0.49
CA ILE A 170 -3.45 -14.27 -1.32
C ILE A 170 -4.66 -13.33 -1.42
N ILE A 171 -4.50 -12.10 -0.94
CA ILE A 171 -5.51 -11.06 -1.17
C ILE A 171 -5.36 -10.63 -2.63
N ILE A 172 -6.37 -10.94 -3.44
CA ILE A 172 -6.44 -10.53 -4.84
C ILE A 172 -6.84 -9.05 -4.93
N ASN A 173 -6.07 -8.28 -5.69
CA ASN A 173 -6.31 -6.86 -5.97
C ASN A 173 -7.56 -6.68 -6.84
N ASN A 174 -8.33 -5.61 -6.60
CA ASN A 174 -9.45 -5.26 -7.46
C ASN A 174 -8.97 -4.89 -8.88
N TYR A 175 -9.85 -5.09 -9.86
CA TYR A 175 -9.64 -4.73 -11.26
C TYR A 175 -9.38 -3.22 -11.40
N GLY A 176 -8.34 -2.85 -12.15
CA GLY A 176 -7.84 -1.47 -12.26
C GLY A 176 -7.04 -0.99 -11.04
N SER A 177 -6.85 -1.84 -10.02
CA SER A 177 -5.97 -1.60 -8.87
C SER A 177 -4.80 -2.59 -8.84
N GLU A 178 -4.42 -3.13 -10.00
CA GLU A 178 -3.32 -4.07 -10.12
C GLU A 178 -1.99 -3.43 -9.77
N ARG A 179 -1.12 -4.26 -9.24
CA ARG A 179 0.25 -3.92 -9.00
C ARG A 179 1.07 -4.00 -10.29
N THR A 180 1.68 -2.90 -10.72
CA THR A 180 2.37 -2.80 -12.02
C THR A 180 3.82 -2.32 -11.93
N ASP A 181 4.44 -2.30 -10.74
CA ASP A 181 5.83 -1.85 -10.50
C ASP A 181 6.93 -2.76 -11.08
N TYR A 182 6.52 -3.83 -11.77
CA TYR A 182 7.33 -4.74 -12.60
C TYR A 182 7.19 -4.51 -14.11
N LEU A 183 6.27 -3.65 -14.54
CA LEU A 183 6.22 -3.11 -15.90
C LEU A 183 7.06 -1.82 -15.93
N ASP A 184 8.37 -1.97 -15.72
CA ASP A 184 9.32 -0.88 -15.90
C ASP A 184 9.59 -0.60 -17.39
N TYR A 185 10.41 0.42 -17.67
CA TYR A 185 10.68 0.87 -19.03
C TYR A 185 11.19 -0.26 -19.94
N ASP A 186 12.14 -1.06 -19.44
CA ASP A 186 12.73 -2.16 -20.20
C ASP A 186 11.68 -3.23 -20.51
N LYS A 187 10.82 -3.58 -19.55
CA LYS A 187 9.74 -4.56 -19.77
C LYS A 187 8.66 -4.04 -20.71
N MET A 188 8.31 -2.75 -20.63
CA MET A 188 7.37 -2.12 -21.56
C MET A 188 7.93 -2.06 -22.98
N LEU A 189 9.23 -1.76 -23.14
CA LEU A 189 9.93 -1.78 -24.43
C LEU A 189 10.04 -3.19 -25.02
N GLU A 190 10.29 -4.20 -24.19
CA GLU A 190 10.25 -5.62 -24.59
C GLU A 190 8.90 -5.98 -25.20
N ILE A 191 7.79 -5.58 -24.55
CA ILE A 191 6.44 -5.85 -25.04
C ILE A 191 6.13 -5.01 -26.30
N PHE A 192 6.52 -3.73 -26.34
CA PHE A 192 6.33 -2.86 -27.53
C PHE A 192 6.95 -3.49 -28.80
N LYS A 193 8.14 -4.09 -28.65
CA LYS A 193 8.84 -4.81 -29.75
C LYS A 193 8.09 -6.04 -30.27
N THR A 194 7.03 -6.51 -29.61
CA THR A 194 6.22 -7.67 -30.08
C THR A 194 5.06 -7.29 -31.02
N VAL A 195 4.87 -6.00 -31.32
CA VAL A 195 3.97 -5.45 -32.36
C VAL A 195 2.52 -5.94 -32.27
N TYR A 196 2.21 -7.10 -32.86
CA TYR A 196 0.85 -7.62 -32.98
C TYR A 196 0.29 -8.18 -31.67
N ASN A 197 1.16 -8.58 -30.73
CA ASN A 197 0.75 -9.24 -29.48
C ASN A 197 0.70 -8.32 -28.25
N ILE A 198 0.88 -7.00 -28.44
CA ILE A 198 0.94 -6.01 -27.35
C ILE A 198 -0.26 -6.11 -26.37
N PRO A 199 -1.54 -6.09 -26.82
CA PRO A 199 -2.67 -6.07 -25.89
C PRO A 199 -2.81 -7.37 -25.09
N SER A 200 -2.64 -8.53 -25.72
CA SER A 200 -2.72 -9.81 -25.03
C SER A 200 -1.53 -10.01 -24.07
N LEU A 201 -0.31 -9.62 -24.44
CA LEU A 201 0.86 -9.73 -23.57
C LEU A 201 0.77 -8.81 -22.34
N LEU A 202 0.32 -7.56 -22.49
CA LEU A 202 0.02 -6.69 -21.35
C LEU A 202 -1.08 -7.29 -20.47
N THR A 203 -2.16 -7.79 -21.07
CA THR A 203 -3.24 -8.46 -20.34
C THR A 203 -2.74 -9.66 -19.53
N LYS A 204 -1.86 -10.48 -20.12
CA LYS A 204 -1.20 -11.62 -19.46
C LYS A 204 -0.32 -11.16 -18.29
N HIS A 205 0.53 -10.17 -18.53
CA HIS A 205 1.46 -9.66 -17.51
C HIS A 205 0.77 -8.93 -16.36
N ILE A 206 -0.42 -8.37 -16.58
CA ILE A 206 -1.19 -7.68 -15.55
C ILE A 206 -2.12 -8.66 -14.83
N HIS A 207 -3.04 -9.34 -15.52
CA HIS A 207 -4.17 -10.07 -14.90
C HIS A 207 -3.98 -11.60 -14.80
N PHE A 208 -2.95 -12.18 -15.42
CA PHE A 208 -2.73 -13.64 -15.47
C PHE A 208 -1.28 -14.02 -15.15
N ASN A 209 -0.62 -13.23 -14.30
CA ASN A 209 0.80 -13.35 -14.03
C ASN A 209 1.07 -14.29 -12.84
N LYS A 210 1.63 -15.47 -13.13
CA LYS A 210 1.99 -16.47 -12.11
C LYS A 210 3.05 -15.99 -11.10
N GLU A 211 3.87 -15.01 -11.45
CA GLU A 211 4.84 -14.41 -10.53
C GLU A 211 4.25 -13.33 -9.62
N PHE A 212 3.06 -12.81 -9.96
CA PHE A 212 2.30 -11.78 -9.22
C PHE A 212 0.83 -12.21 -9.07
N PRO A 213 0.56 -13.36 -8.42
CA PRO A 213 -0.79 -13.91 -8.31
C PRO A 213 -1.78 -13.01 -7.59
N GLU A 214 -1.31 -12.00 -6.83
CA GLU A 214 -2.17 -10.95 -6.27
C GLU A 214 -2.96 -10.16 -7.32
N ASN A 215 -2.54 -10.17 -8.59
CA ASN A 215 -3.26 -9.50 -9.68
C ASN A 215 -4.18 -10.45 -10.47
N ASN A 216 -4.31 -11.73 -10.11
CA ASN A 216 -5.16 -12.69 -10.80
C ASN A 216 -6.65 -12.45 -10.49
N ASN A 217 -7.16 -11.34 -11.02
CA ASN A 217 -8.43 -10.72 -10.63
C ASN A 217 -9.55 -10.89 -11.66
N ILE A 218 -9.28 -11.65 -12.72
CA ILE A 218 -10.26 -12.13 -13.71
C ILE A 218 -10.22 -13.66 -13.68
N LEU A 219 -11.37 -14.28 -13.41
CA LEU A 219 -11.55 -15.72 -13.40
C LEU A 219 -12.70 -16.12 -14.35
N GLN A 220 -12.61 -17.28 -14.98
CA GLN A 220 -13.73 -17.84 -15.75
C GLN A 220 -14.83 -18.35 -14.81
N ASP A 221 -16.10 -18.05 -15.08
CA ASP A 221 -17.18 -18.71 -14.34
C ASP A 221 -17.15 -20.23 -14.57
N LYS A 222 -17.43 -21.01 -13.52
CA LYS A 222 -17.44 -22.47 -13.55
C LYS A 222 -18.65 -22.99 -14.35
N ASN A 223 -19.79 -22.32 -14.22
CA ASN A 223 -21.07 -22.77 -14.76
C ASN A 223 -21.33 -22.25 -16.18
N ASP A 224 -21.00 -20.98 -16.44
CA ASP A 224 -21.20 -20.30 -17.71
C ASP A 224 -19.85 -19.99 -18.40
N LYS A 225 -19.78 -20.21 -19.71
CA LYS A 225 -18.61 -19.85 -20.55
C LYS A 225 -18.74 -18.49 -21.23
N THR A 226 -19.87 -17.82 -21.11
CA THR A 226 -20.11 -16.46 -21.65
C THR A 226 -19.74 -15.36 -20.65
N ASN A 227 -19.57 -15.71 -19.37
CA ASN A 227 -19.30 -14.78 -18.27
C ASN A 227 -17.98 -15.08 -17.55
N ALA A 228 -17.30 -14.01 -17.13
CA ALA A 228 -16.14 -14.04 -16.24
C ALA A 228 -16.49 -13.38 -14.90
N LEU A 229 -15.83 -13.85 -13.84
CA LEU A 229 -15.83 -13.26 -12.52
C LEU A 229 -14.68 -12.24 -12.44
N VAL A 230 -15.00 -10.97 -12.22
CA VAL A 230 -14.03 -9.87 -12.12
C VAL A 230 -14.05 -9.31 -10.70
N LYS A 231 -12.87 -9.13 -10.10
CA LYS A 231 -12.72 -8.60 -8.74
C LYS A 231 -13.02 -7.09 -8.71
N ILE A 232 -14.12 -6.67 -8.10
CA ILE A 232 -14.47 -5.25 -7.95
C ILE A 232 -14.96 -5.02 -6.52
N ASP A 233 -14.51 -3.92 -5.89
CA ASP A 233 -14.87 -3.51 -4.52
C ASP A 233 -14.79 -4.63 -3.46
N ASP A 234 -13.71 -5.42 -3.50
CA ASP A 234 -13.44 -6.57 -2.65
C ASP A 234 -14.44 -7.75 -2.80
N GLU A 235 -15.30 -7.74 -3.82
CA GLU A 235 -16.18 -8.86 -4.24
C GLU A 235 -15.80 -9.39 -5.64
N PHE A 236 -16.44 -10.45 -6.13
CA PHE A 236 -16.28 -10.97 -7.50
C PHE A 236 -17.63 -10.87 -8.20
N ILE A 237 -17.71 -10.10 -9.29
CA ILE A 237 -18.97 -9.88 -10.02
C ILE A 237 -18.89 -10.46 -11.44
N PHE A 238 -20.04 -10.88 -11.97
CA PHE A 238 -20.13 -11.39 -13.34
C PHE A 238 -20.00 -10.24 -14.37
N ARG A 239 -19.22 -10.50 -15.42
CA ARG A 239 -19.06 -9.66 -16.61
C ARG A 239 -19.12 -10.54 -17.86
N ASN A 240 -19.83 -10.10 -18.89
CA ASN A 240 -19.80 -10.76 -20.19
C ASN A 240 -18.37 -10.72 -20.77
N ILE A 241 -17.89 -11.86 -21.25
CA ILE A 241 -16.50 -12.02 -21.70
C ILE A 241 -16.20 -11.20 -22.96
N ASP A 242 -17.12 -11.08 -23.90
CA ASP A 242 -16.89 -10.35 -25.15
C ASP A 242 -16.70 -8.85 -24.90
N THR A 243 -17.48 -8.32 -23.97
CA THR A 243 -17.36 -6.94 -23.48
C THR A 243 -16.05 -6.75 -22.73
N LEU A 244 -15.72 -7.63 -21.77
CA LEU A 244 -14.50 -7.55 -20.98
C LEU A 244 -13.22 -7.64 -21.86
N ILE A 245 -13.20 -8.53 -22.85
CA ILE A 245 -12.10 -8.63 -23.82
C ILE A 245 -11.98 -7.33 -24.61
N SER A 246 -13.09 -6.78 -25.10
CA SER A 246 -13.10 -5.51 -25.85
C SER A 246 -12.61 -4.32 -25.00
N GLU A 247 -12.92 -4.30 -23.71
CA GLU A 247 -12.42 -3.31 -22.75
C GLU A 247 -10.91 -3.47 -22.52
N LEU A 248 -10.45 -4.68 -22.20
CA LEU A 248 -9.03 -5.02 -22.03
C LEU A 248 -8.18 -4.64 -23.24
N LEU A 249 -8.63 -4.99 -24.45
CA LEU A 249 -7.94 -4.65 -25.69
C LEU A 249 -7.77 -3.14 -25.85
N LYS A 250 -8.85 -2.38 -25.68
CA LYS A 250 -8.82 -0.91 -25.79
C LYS A 250 -7.94 -0.27 -24.72
N GLU A 251 -8.04 -0.74 -23.48
CA GLU A 251 -7.27 -0.23 -22.34
C GLU A 251 -5.77 -0.51 -22.50
N LYS A 252 -5.38 -1.75 -22.82
CA LYS A 252 -3.97 -2.13 -22.94
C LYS A 252 -3.33 -1.53 -24.21
N THR A 253 -4.10 -1.37 -25.28
CA THR A 253 -3.65 -0.62 -26.47
C THR A 253 -3.36 0.84 -26.13
N ARG A 254 -4.27 1.53 -25.42
CA ARG A 254 -4.04 2.91 -24.96
C ARG A 254 -2.84 3.02 -24.03
N MET A 255 -2.70 2.08 -23.09
CA MET A 255 -1.54 2.01 -22.18
C MET A 255 -0.23 1.98 -22.95
N MET A 256 -0.11 1.10 -23.97
CA MET A 256 1.10 1.04 -24.79
C MET A 256 1.28 2.27 -25.69
N TYR A 257 0.20 2.81 -26.26
CA TYR A 257 0.26 4.03 -27.07
C TYR A 257 0.75 5.24 -26.27
N HIS A 258 0.30 5.40 -25.02
CA HIS A 258 0.81 6.43 -24.11
C HIS A 258 2.28 6.18 -23.73
N PHE A 259 2.69 4.93 -23.49
CA PHE A 259 4.09 4.58 -23.28
C PHE A 259 4.97 4.96 -24.49
N ALA A 260 4.56 4.57 -25.69
CA ALA A 260 5.32 4.82 -26.92
C ALA A 260 5.51 6.32 -27.16
N ASN A 261 4.45 7.11 -27.07
CA ASN A 261 4.51 8.56 -27.26
C ASN A 261 5.35 9.28 -26.21
N ASN A 262 5.19 8.94 -24.93
CA ASN A 262 5.93 9.58 -23.83
C ASN A 262 7.43 9.27 -23.84
N ASN A 263 7.86 8.26 -24.61
CA ASN A 263 9.24 7.80 -24.66
C ASN A 263 9.83 7.75 -26.09
N LYS A 264 9.20 8.42 -27.07
CA LYS A 264 9.55 8.33 -28.50
C LYS A 264 11.06 8.38 -28.76
N ASP A 265 11.73 9.41 -28.25
CA ASP A 265 13.16 9.63 -28.50
C ASP A 265 14.03 8.48 -27.93
N ALA A 266 13.72 8.00 -26.73
CA ALA A 266 14.43 6.90 -26.08
C ALA A 266 14.18 5.54 -26.76
N ILE A 267 12.99 5.34 -27.35
CA ILE A 267 12.66 4.14 -28.12
C ILE A 267 13.37 4.16 -29.48
N CYS A 268 13.34 5.29 -30.20
CA CYS A 268 13.97 5.45 -31.52
C CYS A 268 15.51 5.45 -31.49
N VAL A 269 16.15 5.58 -30.33
CA VAL A 269 17.59 5.26 -30.17
C VAL A 269 17.86 3.75 -30.25
N ASN A 270 16.85 2.91 -29.95
CA ASN A 270 16.97 1.45 -29.78
C ASN A 270 16.12 0.65 -30.79
N MET A 271 15.63 1.32 -31.84
CA MET A 271 14.75 0.80 -32.90
C MET A 271 14.72 1.79 -34.07
N GLU A 272 14.68 1.30 -35.31
CA GLU A 272 14.54 2.13 -36.50
C GLU A 272 13.18 2.84 -36.53
N THR A 273 13.17 4.14 -36.84
CA THR A 273 11.98 5.01 -36.75
C THR A 273 10.77 4.47 -37.52
N TYR A 274 10.99 3.86 -38.69
CA TYR A 274 9.90 3.28 -39.49
C TYR A 274 9.20 2.10 -38.80
N ILE A 275 9.92 1.32 -37.98
CA ILE A 275 9.35 0.23 -37.18
C ILE A 275 8.50 0.84 -36.06
N TYR A 276 9.01 1.86 -35.38
CA TYR A 276 8.27 2.59 -34.33
C TYR A 276 6.96 3.18 -34.86
N ASP A 277 7.01 3.87 -36.02
CA ASP A 277 5.84 4.47 -36.63
C ASP A 277 4.82 3.41 -37.10
N ALA A 278 5.29 2.28 -37.68
CA ALA A 278 4.42 1.17 -38.06
C ALA A 278 3.71 0.52 -36.86
N ILE A 279 4.38 0.36 -35.71
CA ILE A 279 3.75 -0.13 -34.48
C ILE A 279 2.69 0.87 -33.99
N ASN A 280 2.99 2.16 -34.00
CA ASN A 280 2.04 3.19 -33.59
C ASN A 280 0.82 3.26 -34.50
N GLU A 281 0.97 3.10 -35.81
CA GLU A 281 -0.17 2.98 -36.71
C GLU A 281 -1.09 1.80 -36.34
N ILE A 282 -0.52 0.65 -35.97
CA ILE A 282 -1.29 -0.52 -35.52
C ILE A 282 -2.04 -0.18 -34.22
N LEU A 283 -1.39 0.44 -33.24
CA LEU A 283 -2.03 0.87 -31.99
C LEU A 283 -3.16 1.88 -32.23
N ILE A 284 -2.95 2.85 -33.12
CA ILE A 284 -3.98 3.83 -33.53
C ILE A 284 -5.17 3.12 -34.19
N LYS A 285 -4.92 2.18 -35.11
CA LYS A 285 -5.96 1.36 -35.75
C LYS A 285 -6.77 0.60 -34.70
N PHE A 286 -6.13 -0.10 -33.76
CA PHE A 286 -6.82 -0.79 -32.64
C PHE A 286 -7.70 0.15 -31.78
N ILE A 287 -7.30 1.41 -31.56
CA ILE A 287 -8.08 2.40 -30.81
C ILE A 287 -9.29 2.91 -31.62
N GLN A 288 -9.14 3.06 -32.94
CA GLN A 288 -10.14 3.66 -33.82
C GLN A 288 -11.16 2.66 -34.39
N THR A 289 -10.79 1.39 -34.57
CA THR A 289 -11.62 0.43 -35.30
C THR A 289 -12.93 0.08 -34.58
N GLN A 290 -14.06 0.33 -35.25
CA GLN A 290 -15.37 -0.20 -34.87
C GLN A 290 -15.62 -1.64 -35.36
N LYS A 291 -14.78 -2.17 -36.25
CA LYS A 291 -14.84 -3.56 -36.76
C LYS A 291 -13.47 -4.23 -36.61
N PRO A 292 -13.39 -5.50 -36.17
CA PRO A 292 -12.12 -6.14 -35.86
C PRO A 292 -11.38 -6.58 -37.13
N ALA A 293 -10.18 -6.04 -37.33
CA ALA A 293 -9.19 -6.61 -38.25
C ALA A 293 -8.72 -7.99 -37.76
N ASP A 294 -8.11 -8.82 -38.61
CA ASP A 294 -7.79 -10.21 -38.22
C ASP A 294 -6.80 -10.30 -37.05
N HIS A 295 -5.84 -9.37 -36.95
CA HIS A 295 -5.00 -9.25 -35.76
C HIS A 295 -5.79 -8.96 -34.47
N TYR A 296 -6.88 -8.18 -34.54
CA TYR A 296 -7.74 -7.92 -33.38
C TYR A 296 -8.41 -9.21 -32.93
N LYS A 297 -9.01 -9.98 -33.86
CA LYS A 297 -9.63 -11.29 -33.57
C LYS A 297 -8.65 -12.29 -32.95
N ILE A 298 -7.39 -12.29 -33.43
CA ILE A 298 -6.32 -13.10 -32.83
C ILE A 298 -6.07 -12.67 -31.38
N GLN A 299 -5.97 -11.37 -31.09
CA GLN A 299 -5.81 -10.90 -29.70
C GLN A 299 -7.03 -11.24 -28.83
N GLU A 300 -8.26 -11.13 -29.36
CA GLU A 300 -9.48 -11.56 -28.66
C GLU A 300 -9.44 -13.04 -28.28
N GLY A 301 -9.07 -13.92 -29.23
CA GLY A 301 -8.95 -15.35 -28.99
C GLY A 301 -7.92 -15.66 -27.90
N ILE A 302 -6.73 -15.06 -27.98
CA ILE A 302 -5.67 -15.27 -26.99
C ILE A 302 -6.10 -14.81 -25.57
N ILE A 303 -6.79 -13.67 -25.44
CA ILE A 303 -7.29 -13.21 -24.13
C ILE A 303 -8.44 -14.11 -23.64
N ARG A 304 -9.35 -14.52 -24.53
CA ARG A 304 -10.42 -15.48 -24.20
C ARG A 304 -9.87 -16.79 -23.66
N ASP A 305 -8.79 -17.30 -24.25
CA ASP A 305 -8.13 -18.51 -23.78
C ASP A 305 -7.44 -18.31 -22.43
N MET A 306 -6.86 -17.14 -22.14
CA MET A 306 -6.36 -16.83 -20.79
C MET A 306 -7.49 -16.83 -19.75
N ILE A 307 -8.61 -16.18 -20.06
CA ILE A 307 -9.79 -16.18 -19.18
C ILE A 307 -10.26 -17.62 -18.99
N ASN A 308 -10.58 -18.36 -20.05
CA ASN A 308 -11.05 -19.76 -20.01
C ASN A 308 -10.17 -20.67 -19.12
N ASN A 309 -8.85 -20.50 -19.20
CA ASN A 309 -7.88 -21.33 -18.47
C ASN A 309 -7.60 -20.89 -17.02
N SER A 310 -8.16 -19.76 -16.56
CA SER A 310 -7.97 -19.24 -15.20
C SER A 310 -8.68 -20.04 -14.07
N ARG A 311 -9.44 -21.09 -14.42
CA ARG A 311 -10.31 -21.87 -13.51
C ARG A 311 -9.64 -22.53 -12.29
N ASN A 312 -8.30 -22.53 -12.21
CA ASN A 312 -7.50 -23.35 -11.27
C ASN A 312 -6.58 -22.53 -10.32
N ALA A 313 -6.96 -21.29 -9.96
CA ALA A 313 -6.09 -20.37 -9.19
C ALA A 313 -6.54 -20.06 -7.74
N VAL A 314 -7.54 -20.77 -7.22
CA VAL A 314 -8.05 -20.66 -5.83
C VAL A 314 -8.31 -22.03 -5.25
#